data_AF-A0A2D5G3E4-F1
#
_entry.id   AF-A0A2D5G3E4-F1
#
_cell.length_a   1.000
_cell.length_b   1.000
_cell.length_c   1.000
_cell.angle_alpha   90.00
_cell.angle_beta   90.00
_cell.angle_gamma   90.00
#
_symmetry.space_group_name_H-M   'P 1'
#
loop_
_entity.id
_entity.type
_entity.pdbx_description
1 polymer ?
#
loop_
_entity_poly.entity_id
_entity_poly.type
_entity_poly.pdbx_seq_one_letter_code
_entity_poly.pdbx_strand_id
1 'polypeptide(L)' 'MLAKTMRDHPSVIQQLLSENHSYDCPYLLALLILGGNLDFLNWIKEETYSQELGG' A
#
# COMPACT_ATOMS: atom_id res chain seq x y z
N MET A 1 -4.94 -6.19 -10.27
CA MET A 1 -5.11 -4.84 -9.67
C MET A 1 -3.75 -4.17 -9.57
N LEU A 2 -3.67 -2.84 -9.76
CA LEU A 2 -2.45 -2.06 -9.50
C LEU A 2 -2.76 -0.98 -8.47
N ALA A 3 -2.27 -1.18 -7.24
CA ALA A 3 -2.40 -0.23 -6.15
C ALA A 3 -1.12 0.60 -6.00
N LYS A 4 -1.26 1.88 -5.64
CA LYS A 4 -0.15 2.76 -5.29
C LYS A 4 -0.22 2.98 -3.79
N THR A 5 0.91 2.89 -3.11
CA THR A 5 0.98 2.97 -1.66
C THR A 5 2.39 3.39 -1.22
N MET A 6 2.57 3.61 0.09
CA MET A 6 3.87 3.85 0.70
C MET A 6 4.63 2.54 0.99
N ARG A 7 5.95 2.66 1.13
CA ARG A 7 6.90 1.54 1.25
C ARG A 7 6.67 0.68 2.50
N ASP A 8 6.11 1.26 3.55
CA ASP A 8 5.85 0.68 4.87
C ASP A 8 4.50 -0.04 4.99
N HIS A 9 3.61 0.08 4.00
CA HIS A 9 2.31 -0.58 3.99
C HIS A 9 2.23 -2.06 3.52
N PRO A 10 3.27 -2.76 3.01
CA PRO A 10 3.11 -4.13 2.52
C PRO A 10 2.48 -5.10 3.53
N SER A 11 2.84 -5.02 4.82
CA SER A 11 2.29 -5.90 5.85
C SER A 11 0.79 -5.70 6.05
N VAL A 12 0.34 -4.44 6.09
CA VAL A 12 -1.10 -4.10 6.24
C VAL A 12 -1.88 -4.52 5.01
N ILE A 13 -1.31 -4.35 3.81
CA ILE A 13 -1.94 -4.79 2.55
C ILE A 13 -2.04 -6.32 2.51
N GLN A 14 -1.00 -7.03 2.94
CA GLN A 14 -1.03 -8.49 2.99
C GLN A 14 -2.13 -9.00 3.92
N GLN A 15 -2.29 -8.39 5.10
CA GLN A 15 -3.40 -8.69 6.01
C GLN A 15 -4.76 -8.42 5.34
N LEU A 16 -4.94 -7.25 4.73
CA LEU A 16 -6.18 -6.90 4.03
C LEU A 16 -6.53 -7.92 2.94
N LEU A 17 -5.54 -8.39 2.18
CA LEU A 17 -5.73 -9.41 1.15
C LEU A 17 -6.12 -10.76 1.76
N SER A 18 -5.50 -11.18 2.86
CA SER A 18 -5.87 -12.43 3.54
C SER A 18 -7.29 -12.43 4.09
N GLU A 19 -7.80 -11.27 4.51
CA GLU A 19 -9.16 -11.14 5.07
C GLU A 19 -10.25 -11.02 3.99
N ASN A 20 -9.93 -10.45 2.83
CA ASN A 20 -10.94 -10.03 1.85
C ASN A 20 -10.82 -10.70 0.48
N HIS A 21 -9.71 -11.37 0.18
CA HIS A 21 -9.52 -12.03 -1.11
C HIS A 21 -10.09 -13.45 -1.08
N SER A 22 -10.74 -13.86 -2.16
CA SER A 22 -11.36 -15.19 -2.29
C SER A 22 -10.39 -16.37 -2.44
N TYR A 23 -9.08 -16.11 -2.44
CA TYR A 23 -8.06 -17.13 -2.67
C TYR A 23 -7.35 -17.42 -1.36
N ASP A 24 -7.06 -18.69 -1.10
CA ASP A 24 -6.35 -19.12 0.11
C ASP A 24 -4.92 -18.56 0.21
N CYS A 25 -4.31 -18.21 -0.94
CA CYS A 25 -2.99 -17.61 -1.03
C CYS A 25 -2.99 -16.46 -2.07
N PRO A 26 -3.40 -15.24 -1.68
CA PRO A 26 -3.41 -14.09 -2.57
C PRO A 26 -1.98 -13.61 -2.87
N TYR A 27 -1.73 -13.21 -4.12
CA TYR A 27 -0.42 -12.74 -4.56
C TYR A 27 -0.26 -11.23 -4.36
N LEU A 28 0.88 -10.82 -3.78
CA LEU A 28 1.29 -9.43 -3.62
C LEU A 28 2.71 -9.25 -4.18
N LEU A 29 2.86 -8.34 -5.15
CA LEU A 29 4.15 -7.93 -5.70
C LEU A 29 4.32 -6.42 -5.51
N ALA A 30 5.36 -6.04 -4.77
CA ALA A 30 5.75 -4.64 -4.60
C ALA A 30 6.86 -4.28 -5.57
N LEU A 31 6.65 -3.24 -6.38
CA LEU A 31 7.65 -2.67 -7.28
C LEU A 31 8.02 -1.28 -6.78
N LEU A 32 9.33 -1.03 -6.62
CA LEU A 32 9.80 0.25 -6.12
C LEU A 32 9.74 1.33 -7.22
N ILE A 33 9.08 2.45 -6.91
CA ILE A 33 9.13 3.65 -7.73
C ILE A 33 10.33 4.48 -7.28
N LEU A 34 11.28 4.70 -8.20
CA LEU A 34 12.52 5.46 -7.93
C LEU A 34 12.36 6.97 -8.11
N GLY A 35 11.34 7.41 -8.85
CA GLY A 35 11.06 8.82 -9.12
C GLY A 35 9.73 8.99 -9.86
N GLY A 36 9.30 10.24 -10.03
CA GLY A 36 8.04 10.58 -10.68
C GLY A 36 7.67 12.05 -10.49
N ASN A 37 6.45 12.41 -10.85
CA ASN A 37 5.91 13.73 -10.54
C ASN A 37 5.75 13.88 -9.02
N LEU A 38 6.40 14.90 -8.44
CA LEU A 38 6.46 15.07 -6.99
C LEU A 38 5.09 15.32 -6.36
N ASP A 39 4.24 16.12 -7.00
CA ASP A 39 2.90 16.43 -6.49
C ASP A 39 2.04 15.16 -6.43
N PHE A 40 2.13 14.31 -7.44
CA PHE A 40 1.43 13.03 -7.46
C PHE A 40 1.95 12.05 -6.39
N LEU A 41 3.27 12.00 -6.18
CA LEU A 41 3.87 11.18 -5.12
C LEU A 41 3.47 11.68 -3.73
N ASN A 42 3.40 12.99 -3.52
CA ASN A 42 2.92 13.60 -2.29
C ASN A 42 1.43 13.29 -2.06
N TRP A 43 0.61 13.37 -3.10
CA TRP A 43 -0.80 12.99 -3.02
C TRP A 43 -0.98 11.52 -2.60
N ILE A 44 -0.20 10.57 -3.15
CA ILE A 44 -0.23 9.17 -2.70
C ILE A 44 0.09 9.07 -1.21
N LYS A 45 1.11 9.80 -0.75
CA LYS A 45 1.50 9.81 0.66
C LYS A 45 0.38 10.34 1.55
N GLU A 46 -0.32 11.39 1.13
CA GLU A 46 -1.43 11.99 1.87
C GLU A 46 -2.64 11.05 1.93
N GLU A 47 -3.05 10.47 0.80
CA GLU A 47 -4.20 9.54 0.73
C GLU A 47 -3.97 8.23 1.46
N THR A 48 -2.71 7.81 1.57
CA THR A 48 -2.34 6.58 2.26
C THR A 48 -1.71 6.84 3.61
N TYR A 49 -1.71 8.09 4.10
CA TYR A 49 -1.16 8.41 5.41
C TYR A 49 -1.91 7.63 6.48
N SER A 50 -1.25 6.63 7.06
CA SER A 50 -1.80 5.90 8.19
C SER A 50 -1.75 6.86 9.38
N GLN A 51 -2.91 7.28 9.89
CA GLN A 51 -2.92 7.75 11.28
C GLN A 51 -2.44 6.57 12.12
N GLU A 52 -1.26 6.69 12.71
CA GLU A 52 -0.85 5.77 13.76
C GLU A 52 -2.04 5.65 14.72
N LEU A 53 -2.52 4.41 14.93
CA LEU A 53 -3.30 4.07 16.12
C LEU A 53 -2.47 4.58 17.29
N GLY A 54 -2.85 5.75 17.80
CA GLY A 54 -2.22 6.35 18.98
C GLY A 54 -2.20 5.31 20.08
N GLY A 55 -1.03 5.18 20.70
CA GLY A 55 -0.86 4.38 21.92
C GLY A 55 -1.70 4.91 23.08
#